data_AF-A0A3M2S464-F1
#
_entry.id   AF-A0A3M2S464-F1
#
_cell.length_a   1.000
_cell.length_b   1.000
_cell.length_c   1.000
_cell.angle_alpha   90.00
_cell.angle_beta   90.00
_cell.angle_gamma   90.00
#
_symmetry.space_group_name_H-M   'P 1'
#
loop_
_entity.id
_entity.type
_entity.pdbx_description
1 polymer ?
#
loop_
_entity_poly.entity_id
_entity_poly.type
_entity_poly.pdbx_seq_one_letter_code
_entity_poly.pdbx_strand_id
1 'polypeptide(L)' 'MPARVAETSADEAITEYVGSGPFRFVEAEFQPGLMVVYEKFDEYVPRDEPADWMAGGKVVNVDRVEWVNMPDVQTA' A
#
# COMPACT_ATOMS: atom_id res chain seq x y z
N MET A 1 -8.79 4.00 -5.44
CA MET A 1 -8.84 5.42 -5.01
C MET A 1 -10.25 5.73 -4.51
N PRO A 2 -10.39 6.33 -3.31
CA PRO A 2 -11.69 6.79 -2.81
C PRO A 2 -12.26 7.93 -3.66
N ALA A 3 -13.59 8.03 -3.76
CA ALA A 3 -14.26 9.07 -4.54
C ALA A 3 -13.84 10.50 -4.14
N ARG A 4 -13.67 10.76 -2.83
CA ARG A 4 -13.22 12.06 -2.28
C ARG A 4 -11.85 12.53 -2.78
N VAL A 5 -10.96 11.59 -3.12
CA VAL A 5 -9.60 11.89 -3.64
C VAL A 5 -9.64 12.09 -5.17
N ALA A 6 -10.64 11.51 -5.85
CA ALA A 6 -10.86 11.76 -7.26
C ALA A 6 -11.59 13.09 -7.53
N GLU A 7 -12.26 13.65 -6.51
CA GLU A 7 -12.94 14.95 -6.58
C GLU A 7 -12.00 16.16 -6.37
N THR A 8 -10.80 15.94 -5.84
CA THR A 8 -9.76 16.99 -5.75
C THR A 8 -9.35 17.50 -7.13
N SER A 9 -9.02 18.79 -7.22
CA SER A 9 -8.67 19.42 -8.51
C SER A 9 -7.46 18.74 -9.14
N ALA A 10 -7.42 18.63 -10.47
CA ALA A 10 -6.32 17.96 -11.18
C ALA A 10 -4.95 18.65 -10.97
N ASP A 11 -4.96 19.90 -10.51
CA ASP A 11 -3.78 20.72 -10.24
C ASP A 11 -3.27 20.56 -8.80
N GLU A 12 -4.04 19.95 -7.89
CA GLU A 12 -3.63 19.71 -6.51
C GLU A 12 -2.90 18.37 -6.35
N ALA A 13 -1.74 18.42 -5.69
CA ALA A 13 -1.01 17.21 -5.33
C ALA A 13 -1.83 16.40 -4.32
N ILE A 14 -2.10 15.13 -4.65
CA ILE A 14 -2.79 14.21 -3.76
C ILE A 14 -1.90 13.92 -2.55
N THR A 15 -2.31 14.41 -1.39
CA THR A 15 -1.61 14.20 -0.11
C THR A 15 -2.10 12.95 0.61
N GLU A 16 -3.20 12.34 0.16
CA GLU A 16 -3.73 11.11 0.75
C GLU A 16 -3.21 9.86 0.03
N TYR A 17 -2.37 9.10 0.74
CA TYR A 17 -1.86 7.80 0.32
C TYR A 17 -2.89 6.67 0.49
N VAL A 18 -4.16 6.93 0.16
CA VAL A 18 -5.26 5.95 0.30
C VAL A 18 -5.44 5.18 -1.01
N GLY A 19 -4.86 3.98 -1.05
CA GLY A 19 -5.07 3.02 -2.12
C GLY A 19 -6.42 2.30 -2.04
N SER A 20 -6.76 1.55 -3.09
CA SER A 20 -7.86 0.55 -3.07
C SER A 20 -7.32 -0.87 -2.93
N GLY A 21 -6.09 -1.00 -2.44
CA GLY A 21 -5.42 -2.29 -2.26
C GLY A 21 -5.67 -2.87 -0.86
N PRO A 22 -5.18 -4.11 -0.63
CA PRO A 22 -5.30 -4.79 0.65
C PRO A 22 -4.35 -4.25 1.74
N PHE A 23 -3.54 -3.24 1.43
CA PHE A 23 -2.56 -2.66 2.34
C PHE A 23 -2.73 -1.14 2.45
N ARG A 24 -2.55 -0.63 3.66
CA ARG A 24 -2.45 0.80 3.98
C ARG A 24 -1.00 1.17 4.27
N PHE A 25 -0.59 2.35 3.80
CA PHE A 25 0.72 2.91 4.09
C PHE A 25 0.78 3.46 5.52
N VAL A 26 1.82 3.11 6.26
CA VAL A 26 2.04 3.60 7.63
C VAL A 26 3.02 4.77 7.58
N GLU A 27 2.49 5.98 7.41
CA GLU A 27 3.29 7.20 7.28
C GLU A 27 4.19 7.46 8.50
N ALA A 28 3.71 7.12 9.70
CA ALA A 28 4.48 7.28 10.94
C ALA A 28 5.79 6.47 10.99
N GLU A 29 5.87 5.40 10.19
CA GLU A 29 7.03 4.49 10.14
C GLU A 29 7.81 4.63 8.83
N PHE A 30 7.40 5.53 7.96
CA PHE A 30 8.08 5.78 6.71
C PHE A 30 9.39 6.52 6.95
N GLN A 31 10.50 5.88 6.54
CA GLN A 31 11.84 6.44 6.59
C GLN A 31 12.39 6.51 5.16
N PRO A 32 12.39 7.71 4.53
CA PRO A 32 12.87 7.86 3.16
C PRO A 32 14.26 7.25 2.96
N GLY A 33 14.37 6.32 2.02
CA GLY A 33 15.63 5.64 1.70
C GLY A 33 16.05 4.52 2.65
N LEU A 34 15.36 4.30 3.78
CA LEU A 34 15.65 3.22 4.73
C LEU A 34 14.53 2.20 4.80
N MET A 35 13.29 2.62 5.06
CA MET A 35 12.21 1.70 5.40
C MET A 35 10.86 2.23 4.94
N VAL A 36 10.05 1.34 4.39
CA VAL A 36 8.64 1.59 4.09
C VAL A 36 7.79 0.49 4.72
N VAL A 37 6.79 0.88 5.50
CA VAL A 37 5.89 -0.05 6.19
C VAL A 37 4.49 0.04 5.62
N TYR A 38 3.92 -1.12 5.33
CA TYR A 38 2.53 -1.28 4.95
C TYR A 38 1.84 -2.27 5.90
N GLU A 39 0.63 -1.93 6.32
CA GLU A 39 -0.21 -2.79 7.17
C GLU A 39 -1.43 -3.26 6.40
N LYS A 40 -1.92 -4.46 6.70
CA LYS A 40 -3.14 -4.97 6.10
C LYS A 40 -4.31 -4.03 6.41
N PHE A 41 -5.14 -3.79 5.40
CA PHE A 41 -6.37 -3.03 5.54
C PHE A 41 -7.51 -3.99 5.83
N ASP A 42 -7.99 -4.01 7.08
CA ASP A 42 -9.00 -4.96 7.55
C ASP A 42 -10.36 -4.79 6.84
N GLU A 43 -10.67 -3.61 6.33
CA GLU A 43 -11.90 -3.33 5.57
C GLU A 43 -11.74 -3.60 4.06
N TYR A 44 -10.61 -4.18 3.62
CA TYR A 44 -10.43 -4.56 2.22
C TYR A 44 -11.37 -5.72 1.85
N VAL A 45 -12.18 -5.51 0.82
CA VAL A 45 -13.06 -6.54 0.24
C VAL A 45 -12.43 -7.06 -1.05
N PRO A 46 -11.92 -8.31 -1.08
CA PRO A 46 -11.43 -8.93 -2.30
C PRO A 46 -12.57 -9.12 -3.31
N ARG A 47 -12.25 -9.10 -4.61
CA ARG A 47 -13.18 -9.51 -5.67
C ARG A 47 -13.41 -11.03 -5.61
N ASP A 48 -14.60 -11.47 -6.01
CA ASP A 48 -14.99 -12.89 -6.00
C ASP A 48 -14.32 -13.73 -7.09
N GLU A 49 -13.69 -13.08 -8.09
CA GLU A 49 -12.98 -13.74 -9.18
C GLU A 49 -11.59 -14.22 -8.70
N PRO A 50 -11.07 -15.35 -9.22
CA PRO A 50 -9.72 -15.81 -8.89
C PRO A 50 -8.66 -14.74 -9.15
N ALA A 51 -7.62 -14.71 -8.32
CA ALA A 51 -6.47 -13.84 -8.55
C ALA A 51 -5.79 -14.21 -9.89
N ASP A 52 -5.64 -13.24 -10.78
CA ASP A 52 -4.94 -13.40 -12.05
C ASP A 52 -3.90 -12.28 -12.18
N TRP A 53 -2.62 -12.57 -11.94
CA TRP A 53 -1.51 -11.61 -12.00
C TRP A 53 -1.81 -10.25 -11.34
N MET A 54 -2.23 -9.25 -12.12
CA MET A 54 -2.54 -7.89 -11.68
C MET A 54 -4.04 -7.65 -11.40
N ALA A 55 -4.91 -8.63 -11.66
CA ALA A 55 -6.37 -8.59 -11.52
C ALA A 55 -6.91 -9.67 -10.55
N GLY A 56 -8.22 -9.64 -10.30
CA GLY A 56 -8.93 -10.61 -9.46
C GLY A 56 -8.87 -10.34 -7.94
N GLY A 57 -9.38 -11.29 -7.15
CA GLY A 57 -9.46 -11.24 -5.70
C GLY A 57 -8.10 -11.36 -5.02
N LYS A 58 -7.58 -10.25 -4.47
CA LYS A 58 -6.29 -10.25 -3.78
C LYS A 58 -6.46 -10.60 -2.31
N VAL A 59 -6.38 -11.89 -1.98
CA VAL A 59 -6.36 -12.33 -0.57
C VAL A 59 -4.94 -12.23 -0.02
N VAL A 60 -4.74 -11.34 0.94
CA VAL A 60 -3.47 -11.15 1.63
C VAL A 60 -3.41 -11.99 2.90
N ASN A 61 -2.32 -12.74 3.04
CA ASN A 61 -2.07 -13.67 4.16
C ASN A 61 -1.07 -13.15 5.19
N VAL A 62 -0.59 -11.91 5.02
CA VAL A 62 0.35 -11.26 5.94
C VAL A 62 -0.28 -9.99 6.50
N ASP A 63 -0.08 -9.74 7.79
CA ASP A 63 -0.65 -8.56 8.44
C ASP A 63 0.18 -7.31 8.20
N ARG A 64 1.46 -7.47 7.83
CA ARG A 64 2.41 -6.37 7.70
C ARG A 64 3.51 -6.69 6.68
N VAL A 65 3.90 -5.69 5.92
CA VAL A 65 4.98 -5.74 4.94
C VAL A 65 5.94 -4.61 5.23
N GLU A 66 7.19 -4.97 5.52
CA GLU A 66 8.27 -4.02 5.74
C GLU A 66 9.26 -4.11 4.60
N TRP A 67 9.42 -3.01 3.89
CA TRP A 67 10.42 -2.87 2.85
C TRP A 67 11.61 -2.12 3.42
N VAL A 68 12.62 -2.87 3.84
CA VAL A 68 13.90 -2.34 4.32
C VAL A 68 14.86 -2.22 3.14
N ASN A 69 15.32 -1.02 2.86
CA ASN A 69 16.34 -0.74 1.87
C ASN A 69 17.71 -0.93 2.51
N MET A 70 18.41 -1.97 2.08
CA MET A 70 19.76 -2.29 2.50
C MET A 70 20.69 -2.14 1.28
N PRO A 71 21.35 -0.98 1.11
CA PRO A 71 22.15 -0.70 -0.08
C PRO A 71 23.44 -1.54 -0.16
N ASP A 72 23.89 -2.13 0.96
CA ASP A 72 25.04 -3.01 1.03
C ASP A 72 24.67 -4.35 1.71
N VAL A 73 25.09 -5.46 1.12
CA VAL A 73 24.75 -6.83 1.58
C VAL A 73 25.46 -7.21 2.89
N GLN A 74 26.52 -6.51 3.31
CA GLN A 74 27.23 -6.78 4.56
C GLN A 74 26.65 -6.07 5.77
N THR A 75 25.66 -5.19 5.61
CA THR A 75 25.10 -4.38 6.71
C THR A 75 23.70 -4.86 7.09
N ALA A 76 23.59 -6.10 7.58
CA ALA A 76 22.37 -6.69 8.14
C ALA A 76 22.48 -6.85 9.67
#